data_AF-A0A837P8M0-F1
#
_entry.id   AF-A0A837P8M0-F1
#
_cell.length_a   1.000
_cell.length_b   1.000
_cell.length_c   1.000
_cell.angle_alpha   90.00
_cell.angle_beta   90.00
_cell.angle_gamma   90.00
#
_symmetry.space_group_name_H-M   'P 1'
#
loop_
_entity.id
_entity.type
_entity.pdbx_description
1 polymer ?
#
loop_
_entity_poly.entity_id
_entity_poly.type
_entity_poly.pdbx_seq_one_letter_code
_entity_poly.pdbx_strand_id
1 'polypeptide(L)' 'MLMNGRAELAAERGFIKQVRILQLNIPHSTHVAKYEQYINETFTIPDETMDHWEEWTKTPDMQAEVDLILKENHIG' A
#
# COMPACT_ATOMS: atom_id res chain seq x y z
N MET A 1 -6.51 -10.44 -9.63
CA MET A 1 -7.12 -9.51 -8.66
C MET A 1 -6.20 -8.31 -8.41
N LEU A 2 -6.72 -7.08 -8.31
CA LEU A 2 -5.94 -5.87 -7.93
C LEU A 2 -5.64 -5.87 -6.42
N MET A 3 -4.70 -5.03 -5.94
CA MET A 3 -4.28 -5.00 -4.52
C MET A 3 -5.44 -4.85 -3.53
N ASN A 4 -6.45 -4.05 -3.86
CA ASN A 4 -7.64 -3.85 -3.02
C ASN A 4 -8.39 -5.15 -2.76
N GLY A 5 -8.62 -5.96 -3.81
CA GLY A 5 -9.31 -7.24 -3.65
C GLY A 5 -8.50 -8.25 -2.83
N ARG A 6 -7.17 -8.17 -2.85
CA ARG A 6 -6.31 -9.01 -1.99
C ARG A 6 -6.45 -8.64 -0.51
N ALA A 7 -6.52 -7.34 -0.21
CA ALA A 7 -6.79 -6.90 1.16
C ALA A 7 -8.17 -7.40 1.62
N GLU A 8 -9.20 -7.27 0.80
CA GLU A 8 -10.55 -7.78 1.10
C GLU A 8 -10.53 -9.29 1.36
N LEU A 9 -9.88 -10.08 0.50
CA LEU A 9 -9.71 -11.52 0.67
C LEU A 9 -8.96 -11.88 1.97
N ALA A 10 -7.94 -11.10 2.35
CA ALA A 10 -7.22 -11.30 3.60
C ALA A 10 -8.10 -11.06 4.83
N ALA A 11 -9.04 -10.11 4.76
CA ALA A 11 -10.04 -9.90 5.81
C ALA A 11 -11.06 -11.05 5.86
N GLU A 12 -11.55 -11.52 4.71
CA GLU A 12 -12.46 -12.68 4.63
C GLU A 12 -11.83 -13.96 5.19
N ARG A 13 -10.53 -14.17 4.94
CA ARG A 13 -9.75 -15.29 5.48
C ARG A 13 -9.35 -15.12 6.96
N GLY A 14 -9.63 -13.97 7.56
CA GLY A 14 -9.33 -13.69 8.97
C GLY A 14 -7.86 -13.37 9.28
N PHE A 15 -7.04 -13.06 8.27
CA PHE A 15 -5.65 -12.63 8.48
C PHE A 15 -5.56 -11.21 9.03
N ILE A 16 -6.54 -10.37 8.70
CA ILE A 16 -6.73 -9.02 9.24
C ILE A 16 -8.17 -8.81 9.67
N LYS A 17 -8.41 -7.88 10.60
CA LYS A 17 -9.74 -7.69 11.19
C LYS A 17 -10.76 -7.06 10.24
N GLN A 18 -10.33 -6.05 9.47
CA GLN A 18 -11.18 -5.30 8.56
C GLN A 18 -10.33 -4.51 7.56
N VAL A 19 -10.92 -4.16 6.43
CA VAL A 19 -10.30 -3.32 5.39
C VAL A 19 -11.17 -2.09 5.16
N ARG A 20 -10.52 -0.94 5.04
CA ARG A 20 -11.14 0.32 4.62
C ARG A 20 -10.34 0.90 3.47
N ILE A 21 -10.92 0.88 2.28
CA ILE A 21 -10.30 1.46 1.08
C ILE A 21 -10.79 2.89 0.95
N LEU A 22 -9.86 3.83 0.82
CA LEU A 22 -10.15 5.23 0.54
C LEU A 22 -9.71 5.55 -0.89
N GLN A 23 -10.65 6.00 -1.72
CA GLN A 23 -10.33 6.48 -3.06
C GLN A 23 -10.06 7.98 -3.01
N LEU A 24 -8.83 8.36 -3.35
CA LEU A 24 -8.35 9.74 -3.32
C LEU A 24 -7.80 10.10 -4.70
N ASN A 25 -8.09 11.31 -5.16
CA ASN A 25 -7.51 11.85 -6.38
C ASN A 25 -6.22 12.57 -6.01
N ILE A 26 -5.11 11.84 -5.96
CA ILE A 26 -3.78 12.41 -5.75
C ILE A 26 -3.10 12.65 -7.11
N PRO A 27 -2.37 13.76 -7.29
CA PRO A 27 -1.55 13.95 -8.48
C PRO A 27 -0.39 12.93 -8.46
N HIS A 28 0.00 12.45 -9.63
CA HIS A 28 1.16 11.57 -9.78
C HIS A 28 2.45 12.40 -9.62
N SER A 29 2.78 12.80 -8.38
CA SER A 29 3.97 13.57 -8.06
C SER A 29 5.23 12.71 -8.13
N THR A 30 6.40 13.35 -8.12
CA THR A 30 7.69 12.65 -8.07
C THR A 30 7.81 11.77 -6.82
N HIS A 31 7.19 12.18 -5.72
CA HIS A 31 7.15 11.40 -4.47
C HIS A 31 6.38 10.10 -4.65
N VAL A 32 5.21 10.16 -5.31
CA VAL A 32 4.40 8.97 -5.64
C VAL A 32 5.18 8.01 -6.53
N ALA A 33 5.80 8.52 -7.60
CA ALA A 33 6.55 7.70 -8.54
C ALA A 33 7.75 6.96 -7.88
N LYS A 34 8.48 7.65 -7.00
CA LYS A 34 9.58 7.03 -6.23
C LYS A 34 9.09 5.92 -5.33
N TYR A 35 8.00 6.16 -4.60
CA TYR A 35 7.45 5.16 -3.70
C TYR A 35 6.91 3.95 -4.46
N GLU A 36 6.24 4.17 -5.59
CA GLU A 36 5.80 3.09 -6.49
C GLU A 36 6.97 2.23 -6.99
N GLN A 37 8.06 2.87 -7.42
CA GLN A 37 9.27 2.18 -7.84
C GLN A 37 9.85 1.33 -6.70
N TYR A 38 9.97 1.89 -5.50
CA TYR A 38 10.45 1.15 -4.33
C TYR A 38 9.61 -0.09 -4.05
N ILE A 39 8.28 0.03 -4.10
CA ILE A 39 7.39 -1.11 -3.88
C ILE A 39 7.60 -2.19 -4.94
N ASN A 40 7.64 -1.80 -6.22
CA ASN A 40 7.80 -2.73 -7.34
C ASN A 40 9.16 -3.44 -7.33
N GLU A 41 10.21 -2.80 -6.83
CA GLU A 41 11.56 -3.38 -6.75
C GLU A 41 11.77 -4.25 -5.49
N THR A 42 11.07 -3.93 -4.40
CA THR A 42 11.32 -4.55 -3.08
C THR A 42 10.36 -5.69 -2.77
N PHE A 43 9.11 -5.60 -3.20
CA PHE A 43 8.06 -6.53 -2.81
C PHE A 43 7.46 -7.25 -3.99
N THR A 44 7.13 -8.52 -3.77
CA THR A 44 6.33 -9.30 -4.71
C THR A 44 4.89 -9.30 -4.23
N ILE A 45 3.97 -8.97 -5.12
CA ILE A 45 2.56 -8.96 -4.76
C ILE A 45 2.07 -10.41 -4.67
N PRO A 46 1.58 -10.87 -3.50
CA PRO A 46 1.14 -12.26 -3.32
C PRO A 46 -0.03 -12.60 -4.24
N ASP A 47 -0.17 -13.84 -4.65
CA ASP A 47 -1.30 -14.28 -5.48
C ASP A 47 -2.51 -14.70 -4.61
N GLU A 48 -3.55 -15.26 -5.24
CA GLU A 48 -4.80 -15.67 -4.55
C GLU A 48 -4.59 -16.85 -3.59
N THR A 49 -3.42 -17.50 -3.63
CA THR A 49 -3.04 -18.61 -2.74
C THR A 49 -2.46 -18.16 -1.40
N MET A 50 -2.45 -16.85 -1.11
CA MET A 50 -1.93 -16.30 0.16
C MET A 50 -2.46 -17.06 1.39
N ASP A 51 -1.56 -17.48 2.26
CA ASP A 51 -1.85 -18.24 3.49
C ASP A 51 -1.61 -17.43 4.77
N HIS A 52 -1.04 -16.22 4.62
CA HIS A 52 -0.87 -15.25 5.69
C HIS A 52 -0.96 -13.81 5.14
N TRP A 53 -1.10 -12.85 6.05
CA TRP A 53 -0.97 -11.43 5.75
C TRP A 53 0.44 -10.96 6.12
N GLU A 54 1.13 -10.33 5.16
CA GLU A 54 2.44 -9.73 5.37
C GLU A 54 2.31 -8.20 5.40
N GLU A 55 2.87 -7.57 6.42
CA GLU A 55 2.97 -6.12 6.49
C GLU A 55 4.33 -5.65 5.94
N TRP A 56 4.29 -4.92 4.83
CA TRP A 56 5.51 -4.40 4.21
C TRP A 56 6.16 -3.31 5.04
N THR A 57 7.36 -3.61 5.51
CA THR A 57 8.19 -2.69 6.29
C THR A 57 8.86 -1.69 5.37
N LYS A 58 8.61 -0.39 5.60
CA LYS A 58 9.20 0.70 4.83
C LYS A 58 10.54 1.11 5.43
N THR A 59 11.48 1.50 4.59
CA THR A 59 12.69 2.19 5.07
C THR A 59 12.35 3.59 5.58
N PRO A 60 13.17 4.20 6.46
CA PRO A 60 12.94 5.56 6.93
C PRO A 60 12.80 6.58 5.79
N ASP A 61 13.58 6.43 4.72
CA ASP A 61 13.53 7.31 3.55
C ASP A 61 12.19 7.19 2.82
N MET A 62 11.68 5.97 2.66
CA MET A 62 10.38 5.75 2.01
C MET A 62 9.21 6.19 2.87
N GLN A 63 9.35 6.10 4.20
CA GLN A 63 8.36 6.69 5.10
C GLN A 63 8.30 8.22 4.94
N ALA A 64 9.45 8.89 4.81
CA ALA A 64 9.48 10.33 4.56
C ALA A 64 8.84 10.71 3.22
N GLU A 65 9.05 9.92 2.16
CA GLU A 65 8.38 10.13 0.87
C GLU A 65 6.84 9.97 1.00
N VAL A 66 6.37 8.96 1.75
CA VAL A 66 4.93 8.78 2.04
C VAL A 66 4.35 9.95 2.82
N ASP A 67 5.04 10.42 3.87
CA ASP A 67 4.58 11.55 4.68
C ASP A 67 4.46 12.84 3.85
N LEU A 68 5.38 13.04 2.89
CA LEU A 68 5.29 14.15 1.93
C LEU A 68 4.07 14.01 1.02
N ILE A 69 3.81 12.82 0.48
CA ILE A 69 2.60 12.56 -0.34
C ILE A 69 1.34 12.91 0.46
N LEU A 70 1.24 12.45 1.71
CA LEU A 70 0.08 12.72 2.55
C LEU A 70 -0.08 14.21 2.83
N LYS A 71 1.02 14.91 3.15
CA LYS A 71 1.03 16.35 3.40
C LYS A 71 0.63 17.16 2.17
N GLU A 72 1.16 16.86 0.99
CA GLU A 72 0.84 17.54 -0.27
C GLU A 72 -0.64 17.40 -0.64
N ASN A 73 -1.25 16.27 -0.25
CA ASN A 73 -2.65 15.96 -0.54
C ASN A 73 -3.62 16.34 0.59
N HIS A 74 -3.14 16.99 1.65
CA HIS A 74 -3.94 17.37 2.83
C HIS A 74 -4.65 16.18 3.49
N ILE A 75 -3.98 15.03 3.52
CA ILE A 75 -4.47 13.80 4.16
C ILE A 75 -3.80 13.68 5.54
N GLY A 76 -4.59 13.75 6.61
CA GLY A 76 -4.10 13.68 7.99
C GLY A 76 -5.23 13.51 9.01
#